data_AF-A0AAU5P254-F1
#
_entry.id   AF-A0AAU5P254-F1
#
_cell.length_a   1.000
_cell.length_b   1.000
_cell.length_c   1.000
_cell.angle_alpha   90.00
_cell.angle_beta   90.00
_cell.angle_gamma   90.00
#
_symmetry.space_group_name_H-M   'P 1'
#
loop_
_entity.id
_entity.type
_entity.pdbx_description
1 polymer ?
#
loop_
_entity_poly.entity_id
_entity_poly.type
_entity_poly.pdbx_seq_one_letter_code
_entity_poly.pdbx_strand_id
1 'polypeptide(L)'
;MEQLRARVVSSARYQEGEVPAEDAAQLLAEAGEVLGTLETLIRRINRTNATVEMGPDGTLTDALARRDVLRLRHSVVTAAADAAATGDTAANSDPS
;
A
#
# COMPACT_ATOMS: atom_id res chain seq x y z
N MET A 1 8.23 -1.96 -13.21
CA MET A 1 6.95 -1.97 -13.94
C MET A 1 6.68 -0.69 -14.72
N GLU A 2 6.70 0.49 -14.08
CA GLU A 2 6.39 1.74 -14.78
C GLU A 2 7.33 2.02 -15.97
N GLN A 3 8.64 1.81 -15.80
CA GLN A 3 9.61 1.94 -16.88
C GLN A 3 9.39 0.93 -18.03
N LEU A 4 9.04 -0.32 -17.70
CA LEU A 4 8.79 -1.36 -18.69
C LEU A 4 7.50 -1.09 -19.48
N ARG A 5 6.46 -0.60 -18.79
CA ARG A 5 5.21 -0.13 -19.40
C ARG A 5 5.47 1.02 -20.38
N ALA A 6 6.29 2.00 -19.98
CA ALA A 6 6.65 3.12 -20.85
C ALA A 6 7.40 2.64 -22.12
N ARG A 7 8.35 1.70 -21.97
CA ARG A 7 9.07 1.09 -23.10
C ARG A 7 8.14 0.34 -24.05
N VAL A 8 7.26 -0.52 -23.54
CA VAL A 8 6.25 -1.23 -24.37
C VAL A 8 5.41 -0.25 -25.20
N VAL A 9 4.90 0.82 -24.56
CA VAL A 9 4.08 1.83 -25.24
C VAL A 9 4.89 2.58 -26.31
N SER A 10 6.16 2.87 -26.03
CA SER A 10 7.06 3.51 -26.99
C SER A 10 7.32 2.62 -28.21
N SER A 11 7.68 1.35 -27.99
CA SER A 11 7.96 0.39 -29.06
C SER A 11 6.74 0.05 -29.91
N ALA A 12 5.53 0.12 -29.35
CA ALA A 12 4.29 -0.15 -30.06
C ALA A 12 3.81 1.01 -30.96
N ARG A 13 4.33 2.23 -30.80
CA ARG A 13 3.85 3.46 -31.48
C ARG A 13 4.70 3.90 -32.68
N TYR A 14 5.48 3.00 -33.26
CA TYR A 14 6.41 3.33 -34.35
C TYR A 14 5.70 3.89 -35.61
N GLN A 15 6.30 4.87 -36.29
CA GLN A 15 5.81 5.45 -37.55
C GLN A 15 6.35 4.70 -38.76
N GLU A 16 5.51 4.50 -39.78
CA GLU A 16 5.80 3.74 -41.00
C GLU A 16 7.20 4.07 -41.59
N GLY A 17 8.11 3.08 -41.56
CA GLY A 17 9.48 3.20 -42.07
C GLY A 17 10.62 3.19 -41.05
N GLU A 18 10.36 3.37 -39.75
CA GLU A 18 11.38 3.20 -38.70
C GLU A 18 11.43 1.77 -38.12
N VAL A 19 12.60 1.28 -37.72
CA VAL A 19 12.67 0.04 -36.93
C VAL A 19 12.64 0.44 -35.45
N PRO A 20 11.68 -0.07 -34.64
CA PRO A 20 11.66 0.20 -33.21
C PRO A 20 13.00 -0.19 -32.57
N ALA A 21 13.52 0.64 -31.66
CA ALA A 21 14.77 0.36 -30.95
C ALA A 21 14.70 -0.93 -30.10
N GLU A 22 13.49 -1.34 -29.71
CA GLU A 22 13.23 -2.53 -28.90
C GLU A 22 12.00 -3.26 -29.41
N ASP A 23 12.02 -4.59 -29.38
CA ASP A 23 10.89 -5.43 -29.80
C ASP A 23 9.77 -5.42 -28.74
N ALA A 24 8.61 -4.88 -29.10
CA ALA A 24 7.45 -4.80 -28.22
C ALA A 24 6.98 -6.19 -27.73
N ALA A 25 7.10 -7.25 -28.54
CA ALA A 25 6.72 -8.60 -28.13
C ALA A 25 7.66 -9.14 -27.05
N GLN A 26 8.97 -8.87 -27.17
CA GLN A 26 9.94 -9.23 -26.13
C GLN A 26 9.70 -8.45 -24.84
N LEU A 27 9.42 -7.14 -24.93
CA LEU A 27 9.10 -6.32 -23.77
C LEU A 27 7.81 -6.76 -23.06
N LEU A 28 6.79 -7.20 -23.83
CA LEU A 28 5.56 -7.78 -23.28
C LEU A 28 5.83 -9.11 -22.57
N ALA A 29 6.70 -9.97 -23.13
CA ALA A 29 7.12 -11.20 -22.47
C ALA A 29 7.86 -10.91 -21.15
N GLU A 30 8.80 -9.97 -21.15
CA GLU A 30 9.49 -9.51 -19.94
C GLU A 30 8.48 -9.00 -18.89
N ALA A 31 7.49 -8.21 -19.31
CA ALA A 31 6.45 -7.71 -18.41
C ALA A 31 5.62 -8.85 -17.81
N GLY A 32 5.29 -9.87 -18.61
CA GLY A 32 4.62 -11.08 -18.17
C GLY A 32 5.39 -11.81 -17.07
N GLU A 33 6.69 -12.02 -17.24
CA GLU A 33 7.55 -12.69 -16.26
C GLU A 33 7.62 -11.92 -14.93
N VAL A 34 7.79 -10.59 -15.00
CA VAL A 34 7.83 -9.74 -13.80
C VAL A 34 6.49 -9.76 -13.06
N LEU A 35 5.37 -9.68 -13.79
CA LEU A 35 4.04 -9.73 -13.20
C LEU A 35 3.73 -11.10 -12.60
N GLY A 36 4.11 -12.20 -13.25
CA GLY A 36 3.96 -13.55 -12.70
C GLY A 36 4.79 -13.78 -11.44
N THR A 37 5.99 -13.20 -11.38
CA THR A 37 6.82 -13.19 -10.16
C THR A 37 6.14 -12.40 -9.04
N LEU A 38 5.63 -11.22 -9.33
CA LEU A 38 4.90 -10.39 -8.36
C LEU A 38 3.67 -11.14 -7.81
N GLU A 39 2.87 -11.74 -8.67
CA GLU A 39 1.69 -12.53 -8.28
C GLU A 39 2.09 -13.68 -7.34
N THR A 40 3.17 -14.37 -7.66
CA THR A 40 3.70 -15.46 -6.83
C THR A 40 4.14 -14.97 -5.46
N LEU A 41 4.82 -13.81 -5.39
CA LEU A 41 5.23 -13.21 -4.12
C LEU A 41 4.02 -12.79 -3.29
N ILE A 42 3.04 -12.11 -3.89
CA ILE A 42 1.79 -11.71 -3.22
C ILE A 42 1.10 -12.92 -2.59
N ARG A 43 0.91 -14.00 -3.37
CA ARG A 43 0.28 -15.22 -2.85
C ARG A 43 1.07 -15.84 -1.69
N ARG A 44 2.40 -15.91 -1.81
CA ARG A 44 3.25 -16.46 -0.75
C ARG A 44 3.17 -15.63 0.52
N ILE A 45 3.28 -14.31 0.41
CA ILE A 45 3.19 -13.38 1.54
C ILE A 45 1.82 -13.51 2.22
N ASN A 46 0.73 -13.45 1.45
CA ASN A 46 -0.62 -13.56 2.01
C ASN A 46 -0.84 -14.90 2.70
N ARG A 47 -0.36 -16.00 2.11
CA ARG A 47 -0.44 -17.33 2.73
C ARG A 47 0.38 -17.37 4.03
N THR A 48 1.60 -16.87 4.02
CA THR A 48 2.43 -16.79 5.24
C THR A 48 1.74 -15.97 6.32
N ASN A 49 1.21 -14.79 5.98
CA ASN A 49 0.52 -13.93 6.94
C ASN A 49 -0.74 -14.59 7.52
N ALA A 50 -1.47 -15.35 6.72
CA ALA A 50 -2.66 -16.08 7.13
C ALA A 50 -2.38 -17.42 7.84
N THR A 51 -1.12 -17.82 8.01
CA THR A 51 -0.75 -19.12 8.63
C THR A 51 0.25 -19.01 9.77
N VAL A 52 1.03 -17.93 9.83
CA VAL A 52 1.94 -17.68 10.94
C VAL A 52 1.13 -17.28 12.17
N GLU A 53 1.21 -18.12 13.21
CA GLU A 53 0.58 -17.88 14.51
C GLU A 53 1.32 -16.82 15.33
N MET A 54 0.57 -15.87 15.88
CA MET A 54 1.02 -14.77 16.74
C MET A 54 0.52 -14.95 18.18
N GLY A 55 0.31 -16.20 18.62
CA GLY A 55 -0.16 -16.52 19.96
C GLY A 55 -1.63 -16.11 20.17
N PRO A 56 -1.96 -15.32 21.22
CA PRO A 56 -3.36 -14.97 21.51
C PRO A 56 -3.99 -14.06 20.45
N ASP A 57 -3.19 -13.45 19.58
CA ASP A 57 -3.65 -12.56 18.52
C ASP A 57 -4.12 -13.30 17.26
N GLY A 58 -4.06 -14.64 17.25
CA GLY A 58 -4.39 -15.45 16.07
C GLY A 58 -3.26 -15.39 15.04
N THR A 59 -3.62 -15.33 13.75
CA THR A 59 -2.62 -15.25 12.68
C THR A 59 -1.95 -13.88 12.60
N LEU A 60 -0.86 -13.75 11.84
CA LEU A 60 -0.26 -12.44 11.55
C LEU A 60 -1.26 -11.49 10.88
N THR A 61 -2.15 -12.00 10.02
CA THR A 61 -3.24 -11.20 9.46
C THR A 61 -4.18 -10.66 10.55
N ASP A 62 -4.55 -11.49 11.54
CA ASP A 62 -5.39 -11.08 12.67
C ASP A 62 -4.69 -10.03 13.55
N ALA A 63 -3.40 -10.24 13.83
CA ALA A 63 -2.58 -9.30 14.59
C ALA A 63 -2.46 -7.93 13.89
N LEU A 64 -2.32 -7.91 12.57
CA LEU A 64 -2.30 -6.67 11.77
C LEU A 64 -3.64 -5.93 11.88
N ALA A 65 -4.77 -6.64 11.71
CA ALA A 65 -6.09 -6.05 11.85
C ALA A 65 -6.32 -5.48 13.26
N ARG A 66 -5.92 -6.22 14.31
CA ARG A 66 -6.00 -5.76 15.70
C ARG A 66 -5.17 -4.49 15.92
N ARG A 67 -3.94 -4.46 15.43
CA ARG A 67 -3.04 -3.29 15.51
C ARG A 67 -3.66 -2.07 14.85
N ASP A 68 -4.25 -2.22 13.67
CA ASP A 68 -4.80 -1.10 12.91
C ASP A 68 -6.04 -0.51 13.61
N VAL A 69 -6.90 -1.36 14.19
CA VAL A 69 -8.02 -0.91 15.04
C VAL A 69 -7.54 -0.24 16.32
N LEU A 70 -6.50 -0.77 16.97
CA LEU A 70 -5.92 -0.16 18.18
C LEU A 70 -5.36 1.24 17.90
N ARG A 71 -4.71 1.45 16.75
CA ARG A 71 -4.24 2.77 16.32
C ARG A 71 -5.39 3.75 16.14
N LEU A 72 -6.48 3.31 15.50
CA LEU A 72 -7.67 4.16 15.34
C LEU A 72 -8.27 4.53 16.69
N ARG A 73 -8.42 3.56 17.60
CA ARG A 73 -8.92 3.82 18.96
C ARG A 73 -8.06 4.82 19.70
N HIS A 74 -6.74 4.64 19.65
CA HIS A 74 -5.80 5.57 20.25
C HIS A 74 -5.99 6.98 19.69
N SER A 75 -6.05 7.13 18.36
CA SER A 75 -6.29 8.42 17.71
C SER A 75 -7.57 9.11 18.20
N VAL A 76 -8.66 8.36 18.38
CA VAL A 76 -9.93 8.91 18.88
C VAL A 76 -9.80 9.38 20.32
N VAL A 77 -9.18 8.58 21.18
CA VAL A 77 -8.99 8.92 22.61
C VAL A 77 -8.09 10.14 22.76
N THR A 78 -6.99 10.22 22.02
CA THR A 78 -6.09 11.38 22.04
C THR A 78 -6.83 12.64 21.58
N ALA A 79 -7.55 12.59 20.47
CA ALA A 79 -8.31 13.74 19.98
C ALA A 79 -9.36 14.23 20.99
N ALA A 80 -10.04 13.30 21.68
CA ALA A 80 -10.99 13.66 22.73
C ALA A 80 -10.32 14.33 23.95
N ALA A 81 -9.15 13.82 24.37
CA ALA A 81 -8.39 14.41 25.47
C ALA A 81 -7.88 15.82 25.11
N ASP A 82 -7.38 16.02 23.90
CA ASP A 82 -6.92 17.32 23.41
C ASP A 82 -8.08 18.34 23.35
N ALA A 83 -9.25 17.91 22.88
CA ALA A 83 -10.46 18.74 22.86
C ALA A 83 -10.91 19.13 24.29
N ALA A 84 -10.85 18.20 25.24
CA ALA A 84 -11.17 18.50 26.64
C ALA A 84 -10.17 19.50 27.27
N ALA A 85 -8.87 19.33 27.02
CA ALA A 85 -7.83 20.22 27.54
C ALA A 85 -7.93 21.66 26.99
N THR A 86 -8.35 21.82 25.74
CA THR A 86 -8.54 23.13 25.10
C THR A 86 -9.86 23.80 25.51
N GLY A 87 -10.93 23.03 25.73
CA GLY A 87 -12.22 23.54 26.22
C GLY A 87 -12.14 24.19 27.61
N ASP A 88 -11.32 23.65 28.52
CA ASP A 88 -11.10 24.23 29.85
C ASP A 88 -10.33 25.57 29.83
N THR A 89 -9.55 25.83 28.77
CA THR A 89 -8.75 27.07 28.67
C THR A 89 -9.56 28.25 28.10
N ALA A 90 -10.54 27.98 27.23
CA ALA A 90 -11.41 29.00 26.64
C ALA A 90 -12.52 29.50 27.58
N ALA A 91 -12.92 28.69 28.58
CA ALA A 91 -13.93 29.08 29.58
C ALA A 91 -13.37 30.01 30.69
N ASN A 92 -12.05 30.21 30.75
CA ASN A 92 -11.37 30.99 31.80
C ASN A 92 -10.73 32.30 31.28
N SER A 93 -11.06 32.73 30.05
CA SER A 93 -10.49 33.93 29.41
C SER A 93 -11.54 34.97 29.05
N ASP A 94 -12.47 35.25 29.98
CA ASP A 94 -13.32 36.46 29.95
C ASP A 94 -13.02 37.35 31.17
N PRO A 95 -12.08 38.32 31.07
CA PRO A 95 -11.86 39.31 32.11
C PRO A 95 -12.67 40.57 31.83
N SER A 96 -13.52 40.93 32.79
CA SER A 96 -14.18 42.26 32.89
C SER A 96 -13.18 43.40 33.01
#